data_AF-A0A5B7BEZ2-F1
#
_entry.id   AF-A0A5B7BEZ2-F1
#
_cell.length_a   1.000
_cell.length_b   1.000
_cell.length_c   1.000
_cell.angle_alpha   90.00
_cell.angle_beta   90.00
_cell.angle_gamma   90.00
#
_symmetry.space_group_name_H-M   'P 1'
#
loop_
_entity.id
_entity.type
_entity.pdbx_description
1 polymer ?
#
loop_
_entity_poly.entity_id
_entity_poly.type
_entity_poly.pdbx_seq_one_letter_code
_entity_poly.pdbx_strand_id
1 'polypeptide(L)'
;TKVNSEVTMGVTLHRSVTSSLRHHLLFSLSLRSISSSASHLCTSQQHPKTLIPPPPAVPPPPPSPSPSPSQIHINLSPNPNRSPRTRTPLEQQFESWVEKLKPGFTPADVDEALRAQSDPDLALDIFRWTAQQRGYKHNHVSYLTMIQIAVSGKRFRQAETLIDEVIAGACSASTPLYNSMIKFCCGRKFLFNRAFDVYKKMLKSEEAKPSLETYTLLLNSLLRKFNKLNVCYVYLHAVRSLTKQMKASGVIPDTFALNMIIKAYSKCLEVDEAIRVFREMGLYGCEPNAYTYCYLTKGLCEKGRVNQGLGFYKETRSKKLVPKSSTYMILICSLAMERRFEDAIDVVFDMLGNSMAPDLLTYKTLLEGLCRDGRGSDAFELLEELRKRDSLMNEKTYKTLLNGLHFLSRDS
;
A
#
# COMPACT_ATOMS: atom_id res chain seq x y z
N THR A 1 57.42 0.65 -21.91
CA THR A 1 56.68 -0.60 -21.60
C THR A 1 55.33 -0.41 -20.91
N LYS A 2 54.97 0.78 -20.38
CA LYS A 2 53.65 1.04 -19.76
C LYS A 2 52.51 1.47 -20.71
N VAL A 3 52.80 1.88 -21.95
CA VAL A 3 51.77 2.33 -22.91
C VAL A 3 51.09 1.15 -23.64
N ASN A 4 51.77 0.01 -23.77
CA ASN A 4 51.18 -1.17 -24.41
C ASN A 4 50.21 -1.95 -23.49
N SER A 5 50.22 -1.75 -22.17
CA SER A 5 49.28 -2.43 -21.26
C SER A 5 47.89 -1.80 -21.25
N GLU A 6 47.77 -0.49 -21.47
CA GLU A 6 46.48 0.22 -21.47
C GLU A 6 45.70 0.00 -22.79
N VAL A 7 46.39 0.02 -23.94
CA VAL A 7 45.79 -0.32 -25.23
C VAL A 7 45.32 -1.78 -25.26
N THR A 8 46.09 -2.69 -24.64
CA THR A 8 45.71 -4.10 -24.57
C THR A 8 44.51 -4.30 -23.63
N MET A 9 44.39 -3.57 -22.51
CA MET A 9 43.19 -3.61 -21.67
C MET A 9 41.95 -3.06 -22.39
N GLY A 10 42.04 -1.94 -23.11
CA GLY A 10 40.93 -1.37 -23.88
C GLY A 10 40.42 -2.31 -25.00
N VAL A 11 41.33 -2.99 -25.70
CA VAL A 11 40.96 -3.98 -26.74
C VAL A 11 40.37 -5.25 -26.15
N THR A 12 40.85 -5.68 -24.97
CA THR A 12 40.30 -6.86 -24.27
C THR A 12 38.89 -6.57 -23.72
N LEU A 13 38.61 -5.32 -23.33
CA LEU A 13 37.31 -4.90 -22.82
C LEU A 13 36.27 -4.64 -23.93
N HIS A 14 36.67 -4.02 -25.05
CA HIS A 14 35.82 -3.92 -26.26
C HIS A 14 35.41 -5.31 -26.77
N ARG A 15 36.31 -6.30 -26.66
CA ARG A 15 35.99 -7.72 -26.92
C ARG A 15 34.99 -8.30 -25.92
N SER A 16 34.98 -7.85 -24.66
CA SER A 16 34.02 -8.30 -23.64
C SER A 16 32.61 -7.77 -23.91
N VAL A 17 32.46 -6.49 -24.23
CA VAL A 17 31.16 -5.88 -24.59
C VAL A 17 30.61 -6.54 -25.86
N THR A 18 31.44 -6.69 -26.90
CA THR A 18 31.04 -7.41 -28.12
C THR A 18 30.77 -8.90 -27.89
N SER A 19 31.43 -9.55 -26.93
CA SER A 19 31.18 -10.94 -26.53
C SER A 19 29.87 -11.12 -25.75
N SER A 20 29.57 -10.24 -24.79
CA SER A 20 28.28 -10.23 -24.07
C SER A 20 27.11 -9.94 -25.03
N LEU A 21 27.29 -8.98 -25.95
CA LEU A 21 26.33 -8.69 -27.01
C LEU A 21 26.09 -9.88 -27.95
N ARG A 22 27.14 -10.65 -28.29
CA ARG A 22 27.04 -11.86 -29.14
C ARG A 22 26.35 -13.03 -28.44
N HIS A 23 26.61 -13.28 -27.16
CA HIS A 23 25.95 -14.35 -26.41
C HIS A 23 24.43 -14.15 -26.29
N HIS A 24 23.98 -12.90 -26.17
CA HIS A 24 22.55 -12.58 -26.10
C HIS A 24 21.81 -12.68 -27.44
N LEU A 25 22.48 -12.46 -28.58
CA LEU A 25 21.88 -12.62 -29.91
C LEU A 25 21.44 -14.07 -30.18
N LEU A 26 22.21 -15.06 -29.72
CA LEU A 26 21.91 -16.49 -29.92
C LEU A 26 20.68 -16.96 -29.12
N PHE A 27 20.42 -16.37 -27.94
CA PHE A 27 19.27 -16.74 -27.11
C PHE A 27 17.94 -16.14 -27.62
N SER A 28 18.00 -14.99 -28.30
CA SER A 28 16.82 -14.26 -28.80
C SER A 28 16.13 -14.93 -30.01
N LEU A 29 16.85 -15.80 -30.73
CA LEU A 29 16.32 -16.52 -31.89
C LEU A 29 15.37 -17.67 -31.52
N SER A 30 15.31 -18.09 -30.25
CA SER A 30 14.47 -19.22 -29.82
C SER A 30 13.06 -18.83 -29.36
N LEU A 31 12.71 -17.54 -29.26
CA LEU A 31 11.47 -17.10 -28.58
C LEU A 31 10.53 -16.22 -29.43
N ARG A 32 10.77 -16.06 -30.73
CA ARG A 32 9.84 -15.36 -31.63
C ARG A 32 8.91 -16.34 -32.35
N SER A 33 7.91 -16.83 -31.62
CA SER A 33 6.62 -17.17 -32.23
C SER A 33 5.51 -16.90 -31.22
N ILE A 34 4.37 -16.43 -31.73
CA ILE A 34 3.06 -16.21 -31.07
C ILE A 34 2.66 -14.72 -30.87
N SER A 35 1.89 -14.25 -31.88
CA SER A 35 0.71 -13.33 -31.86
C SER A 35 0.88 -11.86 -31.41
N SER A 36 0.66 -10.80 -32.21
CA SER A 36 -0.60 -10.34 -32.88
C SER A 36 -1.78 -10.29 -31.89
N SER A 37 -2.53 -9.23 -31.63
CA SER A 37 -3.09 -8.18 -32.50
C SER A 37 -3.83 -7.15 -31.61
N ALA A 38 -4.10 -5.97 -32.17
CA ALA A 38 -5.34 -5.17 -32.04
C ALA A 38 -5.15 -3.68 -31.69
N SER A 39 -5.73 -2.90 -32.59
CA SER A 39 -5.84 -1.45 -32.76
C SER A 39 -7.00 -0.84 -31.95
N HIS A 40 -6.92 0.44 -31.60
CA HIS A 40 -7.71 1.52 -32.24
C HIS A 40 -7.64 2.86 -31.49
N LEU A 41 -7.71 3.91 -32.29
CA LEU A 41 -7.62 5.35 -32.00
C LEU A 41 -8.75 5.86 -31.09
N CYS A 42 -8.47 6.95 -30.37
CA CYS A 42 -9.36 8.12 -30.36
C CYS A 42 -8.64 9.40 -29.92
N THR A 43 -8.54 10.35 -30.84
CA THR A 43 -8.07 11.73 -30.65
C THR A 43 -9.24 12.64 -30.28
N SER A 44 -9.10 13.51 -29.29
CA SER A 44 -9.91 14.73 -29.20
C SER A 44 -9.11 15.90 -28.64
N GLN A 45 -9.23 17.02 -29.35
CA GLN A 45 -8.51 18.28 -29.19
C GLN A 45 -9.01 19.06 -27.97
N GLN A 46 -8.08 19.74 -27.29
CA GLN A 46 -8.36 20.69 -26.21
C GLN A 46 -8.47 22.10 -26.80
N HIS A 47 -9.59 22.79 -26.53
CA HIS A 47 -9.70 24.25 -26.66
C HIS A 47 -9.47 24.94 -25.31
N PRO A 48 -8.89 26.16 -25.31
CA PRO A 48 -8.50 26.87 -24.09
C PRO A 48 -9.70 27.53 -23.39
N LYS A 49 -9.83 27.32 -22.07
CA LYS A 49 -10.81 28.00 -21.22
C LYS A 49 -10.25 29.33 -20.72
N THR A 50 -10.92 30.43 -21.06
CA THR A 50 -10.74 31.77 -20.53
C THR A 50 -11.27 31.86 -19.09
N LEU A 51 -10.49 32.53 -18.23
CA LEU A 51 -10.77 32.79 -16.81
C LEU A 51 -11.79 33.94 -16.64
N ILE A 52 -12.81 33.72 -15.82
CA ILE A 52 -13.69 34.77 -15.26
C ILE A 52 -13.59 34.68 -13.73
N PRO A 53 -13.37 35.80 -13.00
CA PRO A 53 -13.24 35.81 -11.55
C PRO A 53 -14.59 35.68 -10.82
N PRO A 54 -14.61 35.18 -9.56
CA PRO A 54 -15.85 34.98 -8.80
C PRO A 54 -16.34 36.28 -8.14
N PRO A 55 -17.66 36.43 -7.89
CA PRO A 55 -18.22 37.56 -7.14
C PRO A 55 -18.02 37.40 -5.61
N PRO A 56 -18.09 38.50 -4.84
CA PRO A 56 -17.72 38.54 -3.42
C PRO A 56 -18.74 37.88 -2.48
N ALA A 57 -18.23 37.40 -1.34
CA ALA A 57 -18.95 36.64 -0.31
C ALA A 57 -19.86 37.50 0.57
N VAL A 58 -21.04 36.96 0.90
CA VAL A 58 -22.00 37.51 1.88
C VAL A 58 -21.78 36.82 3.24
N PRO A 59 -21.76 37.54 4.38
CA PRO A 59 -21.49 36.96 5.70
C PRO A 59 -22.70 36.20 6.29
N PRO A 60 -22.47 35.23 7.19
CA PRO A 60 -23.52 34.41 7.78
C PRO A 60 -24.25 35.11 8.95
N PRO A 61 -25.53 34.78 9.22
CA PRO A 61 -26.26 35.31 10.37
C PRO A 61 -25.90 34.59 11.70
N PRO A 62 -26.13 35.24 12.86
CA PRO A 62 -25.72 34.77 14.18
C PRO A 62 -26.57 33.60 14.74
N PRO A 63 -26.07 32.86 15.75
CA PRO A 63 -26.68 31.62 16.23
C PRO A 63 -27.86 31.86 17.19
N SER A 64 -28.91 31.07 17.05
CA SER A 64 -30.04 31.00 17.98
C SER A 64 -29.79 30.00 19.12
N PRO A 65 -30.39 30.19 20.31
CA PRO A 65 -30.07 29.42 21.51
C PRO A 65 -30.70 28.02 21.52
N SER A 66 -29.97 27.08 22.10
CA SER A 66 -30.34 25.66 22.32
C SER A 66 -31.47 25.48 23.34
N PRO A 67 -32.41 24.54 23.15
CA PRO A 67 -33.29 24.09 24.23
C PRO A 67 -32.72 22.87 24.98
N SER A 68 -32.88 22.89 26.29
CA SER A 68 -32.59 21.84 27.28
C SER A 68 -33.58 20.65 27.16
N PRO A 69 -33.32 19.50 27.83
CA PRO A 69 -33.94 18.23 27.51
C PRO A 69 -35.33 18.06 28.16
N SER A 70 -36.37 17.99 27.35
CA SER A 70 -37.71 17.61 27.80
C SER A 70 -37.83 16.09 27.89
N GLN A 71 -38.05 15.58 29.10
CA GLN A 71 -38.48 14.22 29.38
C GLN A 71 -39.76 13.92 28.60
N ILE A 72 -39.71 12.94 27.68
CA ILE A 72 -40.91 12.43 27.01
C ILE A 72 -41.54 11.39 27.94
N HIS A 73 -42.44 11.83 28.81
CA HIS A 73 -43.50 10.96 29.33
C HIS A 73 -44.54 10.79 28.22
N ILE A 74 -44.61 9.60 27.63
CA ILE A 74 -45.69 9.24 26.70
C ILE A 74 -46.97 9.09 27.53
N ASN A 75 -47.78 10.13 27.55
CA ASN A 75 -49.11 10.11 28.17
C ASN A 75 -50.08 9.50 27.14
N LEU A 76 -50.54 8.28 27.40
CA LEU A 76 -51.57 7.60 26.61
C LEU A 76 -52.93 8.18 27.01
N SER A 77 -53.39 9.19 26.27
CA SER A 77 -54.79 9.62 26.26
C SER A 77 -55.19 9.94 24.82
N PRO A 78 -56.25 9.32 24.27
CA PRO A 78 -56.60 9.49 22.87
C PRO A 78 -57.29 10.84 22.66
N ASN A 79 -56.64 11.74 21.93
CA ASN A 79 -57.27 12.97 21.43
C ASN A 79 -57.95 12.66 20.07
N PRO A 80 -59.27 12.85 19.88
CA PRO A 80 -60.00 12.28 18.73
C PRO A 80 -59.76 12.99 17.38
N ASN A 81 -59.04 14.11 17.34
CA ASN A 81 -58.95 14.97 16.14
C ASN A 81 -57.51 15.18 15.62
N ARG A 82 -56.75 14.10 15.42
CA ARG A 82 -55.64 14.10 14.47
C ARG A 82 -55.93 13.08 13.38
N SER A 83 -55.90 13.52 12.13
CA SER A 83 -55.76 12.62 10.98
C SER A 83 -54.62 11.63 11.26
N PRO A 84 -54.78 10.32 10.96
CA PRO A 84 -53.73 9.37 11.21
C PRO A 84 -52.53 9.78 10.35
N ARG A 85 -51.42 10.17 10.98
CA ARG A 85 -50.15 10.31 10.28
C ARG A 85 -49.92 8.99 9.56
N THR A 86 -49.87 9.01 8.23
CA THR A 86 -49.43 7.87 7.44
C THR A 86 -48.00 7.59 7.85
N ARG A 87 -47.81 6.46 8.55
CA ARG A 87 -46.50 6.01 9.04
C ARG A 87 -45.55 5.85 7.86
N THR A 88 -44.30 6.19 8.05
CA THR A 88 -43.28 5.92 7.04
C THR A 88 -43.05 4.40 6.93
N PRO A 89 -42.59 3.89 5.77
CA PRO A 89 -42.26 2.47 5.63
C PRO A 89 -41.24 1.96 6.65
N LEU A 90 -40.29 2.82 7.06
CA LEU A 90 -39.29 2.50 8.07
C LEU A 90 -39.90 2.38 9.48
N GLU A 91 -40.87 3.23 9.83
CA GLU A 91 -41.61 3.13 11.10
C GLU A 91 -42.41 1.82 11.17
N GLN A 92 -43.06 1.41 10.08
CA GLN A 92 -43.78 0.14 10.02
C GLN A 92 -42.85 -1.08 10.13
N GLN A 93 -41.67 -1.01 9.50
CA GLN A 93 -40.65 -2.05 9.63
C GLN A 93 -40.08 -2.14 11.04
N PHE A 94 -39.85 -1.00 11.69
CA PHE A 94 -39.42 -0.94 13.09
C PHE A 94 -40.45 -1.59 14.02
N GLU A 95 -41.73 -1.21 13.90
CA GLU A 95 -42.82 -1.81 14.68
C GLU A 95 -42.93 -3.32 14.48
N SER A 96 -42.78 -3.80 13.23
CA SER A 96 -42.76 -5.23 12.94
C SER A 96 -41.63 -5.97 13.68
N TRP A 97 -40.46 -5.34 13.80
CA TRP A 97 -39.34 -5.90 14.56
C TRP A 97 -39.57 -5.84 16.06
N VAL A 98 -40.18 -4.77 16.58
CA VAL A 98 -40.58 -4.67 17.99
C VAL A 98 -41.58 -5.78 18.35
N GLU A 99 -42.51 -6.11 17.46
CA GLU A 99 -43.46 -7.21 17.68
C GLU A 99 -42.80 -8.61 17.58
N LYS A 100 -41.83 -8.78 16.67
CA LYS A 100 -41.06 -10.03 16.52
C LYS A 100 -40.13 -10.28 17.72
N LEU A 101 -39.51 -9.23 18.24
CA LEU A 101 -38.68 -9.27 19.45
C LEU A 101 -39.58 -9.27 20.70
N LYS A 102 -40.35 -10.35 20.86
CA LYS A 102 -41.18 -10.61 22.05
C LYS A 102 -40.34 -10.56 23.35
N PRO A 103 -40.95 -10.25 24.51
CA PRO A 103 -40.19 -10.10 25.76
C PRO A 103 -39.35 -11.35 26.07
N GLY A 104 -38.06 -11.14 26.34
CA GLY A 104 -37.08 -12.21 26.60
C GLY A 104 -36.14 -12.55 25.44
N PHE A 105 -36.05 -11.70 24.40
CA PHE A 105 -35.12 -11.90 23.28
C PHE A 105 -33.64 -11.96 23.74
N THR A 106 -32.86 -12.74 23.01
CA THR A 106 -31.43 -12.97 23.24
C THR A 106 -30.57 -12.06 22.36
N PRO A 107 -29.27 -11.89 22.67
CA PRO A 107 -28.37 -11.18 21.77
C PRO A 107 -28.28 -11.77 20.36
N ALA A 108 -28.59 -13.07 20.18
CA ALA A 108 -28.64 -13.73 18.88
C ALA A 108 -29.84 -13.26 18.05
N ASP A 109 -31.02 -13.13 18.68
CA ASP A 109 -32.23 -12.62 18.03
C ASP A 109 -32.03 -11.16 17.59
N VAL A 110 -31.35 -10.36 18.41
CA VAL A 110 -30.97 -8.99 18.05
C VAL A 110 -29.99 -8.98 16.89
N ASP A 111 -28.97 -9.82 16.91
CA ASP A 111 -27.98 -9.93 15.83
C ASP A 111 -28.62 -10.34 14.49
N GLU A 112 -29.56 -11.28 14.50
CA GLU A 112 -30.38 -11.64 13.33
C GLU A 112 -31.22 -10.45 12.83
N ALA A 113 -31.89 -9.75 13.76
CA ALA A 113 -32.66 -8.56 13.43
C ALA A 113 -31.81 -7.48 12.76
N LEU A 114 -30.58 -7.25 13.26
CA LEU A 114 -29.67 -6.27 12.67
C LEU A 114 -29.20 -6.68 11.28
N ARG A 115 -28.83 -7.95 11.07
CA ARG A 115 -28.38 -8.43 9.74
C ARG A 115 -29.48 -8.41 8.68
N ALA A 116 -30.73 -8.51 9.10
CA ALA A 116 -31.87 -8.43 8.19
C ALA A 116 -32.12 -7.00 7.65
N GLN A 117 -31.48 -5.98 8.22
CA GLN A 117 -31.70 -4.60 7.80
C GLN A 117 -30.84 -4.20 6.59
N SER A 118 -31.48 -3.60 5.59
CA SER A 118 -30.80 -2.92 4.49
C SER A 118 -30.48 -1.46 4.81
N ASP A 119 -31.28 -0.81 5.68
CA ASP A 119 -31.09 0.57 6.10
C ASP A 119 -30.25 0.67 7.40
N PRO A 120 -29.11 1.37 7.38
CA PRO A 120 -28.24 1.50 8.55
C PRO A 120 -28.83 2.28 9.72
N ASP A 121 -29.72 3.26 9.47
CA ASP A 121 -30.32 4.06 10.53
C ASP A 121 -31.41 3.26 11.25
N LEU A 122 -32.23 2.50 10.51
CA LEU A 122 -33.19 1.57 11.10
C LEU A 122 -32.49 0.50 11.95
N ALA A 123 -31.37 -0.05 11.47
CA ALA A 123 -30.56 -0.99 12.26
C ALA A 123 -30.07 -0.34 13.56
N LEU A 124 -29.64 0.93 13.52
CA LEU A 124 -29.22 1.67 14.71
C LEU A 124 -30.39 1.94 15.66
N ASP A 125 -31.57 2.24 15.15
CA ASP A 125 -32.77 2.45 15.97
C ASP A 125 -33.17 1.16 16.69
N ILE A 126 -33.15 0.01 16.00
CA ILE A 126 -33.35 -1.31 16.62
C ILE A 126 -32.27 -1.57 17.69
N PHE A 127 -31.00 -1.29 17.39
CA PHE A 127 -29.90 -1.45 18.34
C PHE A 127 -30.07 -0.59 19.60
N ARG A 128 -30.50 0.67 19.45
CA ARG A 128 -30.74 1.57 20.59
C ARG A 128 -31.98 1.18 21.39
N TRP A 129 -33.05 0.79 20.72
CA TRP A 129 -34.28 0.34 21.38
C TRP A 129 -34.05 -0.93 22.20
N THR A 130 -33.33 -1.91 21.65
CA THR A 130 -32.98 -3.15 22.36
C THR A 130 -32.12 -2.87 23.58
N ALA A 131 -31.19 -1.91 23.52
CA ALA A 131 -30.37 -1.48 24.67
C ALA A 131 -31.18 -0.88 25.83
N GLN A 132 -32.39 -0.36 25.58
CA GLN A 132 -33.27 0.20 26.61
C GLN A 132 -34.11 -0.87 27.33
N GLN A 133 -34.15 -2.10 26.81
CA GLN A 133 -34.98 -3.16 27.38
C GLN A 133 -34.42 -3.68 28.70
N ARG A 134 -35.32 -3.87 29.67
CA ARG A 134 -34.95 -4.22 31.04
C ARG A 134 -34.30 -5.60 31.08
N GLY A 135 -33.08 -5.68 31.63
CA GLY A 135 -32.33 -6.93 31.77
C GLY A 135 -31.55 -7.36 30.52
N TYR A 136 -31.58 -6.58 29.44
CA TYR A 136 -30.81 -6.86 28.23
C TYR A 136 -29.52 -6.02 28.18
N LYS A 137 -28.44 -6.62 27.68
CA LYS A 137 -27.17 -5.94 27.35
C LYS A 137 -26.62 -6.50 26.05
N HIS A 138 -26.14 -5.61 25.18
CA HIS A 138 -25.47 -6.00 23.94
C HIS A 138 -24.16 -6.73 24.23
N ASN A 139 -23.89 -7.78 23.46
CA ASN A 139 -22.62 -8.50 23.50
C ASN A 139 -21.70 -8.07 22.34
N HIS A 140 -20.52 -8.67 22.27
CA HIS A 140 -19.55 -8.35 21.22
C HIS A 140 -20.07 -8.64 19.79
N VAL A 141 -21.01 -9.59 19.63
CA VAL A 141 -21.58 -9.94 18.32
C VAL A 141 -22.50 -8.84 17.84
N SER A 142 -23.43 -8.37 18.68
CA SER A 142 -24.34 -7.26 18.35
C SER A 142 -23.56 -5.98 18.01
N TYR A 143 -22.50 -5.67 18.78
CA TYR A 143 -21.60 -4.55 18.49
C TYR A 143 -20.83 -4.73 17.18
N LEU A 144 -20.30 -5.93 16.91
CA LEU A 144 -19.58 -6.21 15.66
C LEU A 144 -20.49 -6.01 14.44
N THR A 145 -21.69 -6.58 14.48
CA THR A 145 -22.68 -6.46 13.40
C THR A 145 -23.08 -5.00 13.19
N MET A 146 -23.39 -4.25 14.25
CA MET A 146 -23.72 -2.83 14.08
C MET A 146 -22.58 -1.98 13.54
N ILE A 147 -21.33 -2.22 13.99
CA ILE A 147 -20.18 -1.50 13.46
C ILE A 147 -20.01 -1.81 11.97
N GLN A 148 -20.17 -3.07 11.56
CA GLN A 148 -20.08 -3.45 10.14
C GLN A 148 -21.17 -2.77 9.29
N ILE A 149 -22.41 -2.75 9.77
CA ILE A 149 -23.54 -2.07 9.11
C ILE A 149 -23.30 -0.56 9.01
N ALA A 150 -22.85 0.08 10.10
CA ALA A 150 -22.54 1.51 10.09
C ALA A 150 -21.39 1.85 9.11
N VAL A 151 -20.38 0.99 9.02
CA VAL A 151 -19.26 1.16 8.08
C VAL A 151 -19.69 0.97 6.62
N SER A 152 -20.48 -0.07 6.31
CA SER A 152 -20.99 -0.30 4.95
C SER A 152 -21.97 0.79 4.52
N GLY A 153 -22.81 1.24 5.45
CA GLY A 153 -23.76 2.36 5.33
C GLY A 153 -23.14 3.75 5.30
N LYS A 154 -21.81 3.86 5.37
CA LYS A 154 -21.04 5.12 5.41
C LYS A 154 -21.37 6.05 6.59
N ARG A 155 -21.94 5.52 7.68
CA ARG A 155 -22.24 6.26 8.92
C ARG A 155 -21.03 6.27 9.87
N PHE A 156 -19.93 6.88 9.42
CA PHE A 156 -18.65 6.80 10.13
C PHE A 156 -18.67 7.41 11.53
N ARG A 157 -19.42 8.50 11.75
CA ARG A 157 -19.57 9.10 13.09
C ARG A 157 -20.21 8.13 14.08
N GLN A 158 -21.25 7.42 13.65
CA GLN A 158 -21.92 6.42 14.49
C GLN A 158 -20.99 5.23 14.77
N ALA A 159 -20.24 4.77 13.76
CA ALA A 159 -19.23 3.73 13.95
C ALA A 159 -18.14 4.14 14.95
N GLU A 160 -17.71 5.40 14.95
CA GLU A 160 -16.77 5.95 15.94
C GLU A 160 -17.35 5.96 17.35
N THR A 161 -18.61 6.37 17.53
CA THR A 161 -19.29 6.33 18.82
C THR A 161 -19.40 4.91 19.36
N LEU A 162 -19.79 3.94 18.52
CA LEU A 162 -19.86 2.53 18.90
C LEU A 162 -18.49 1.98 19.30
N ILE A 163 -17.41 2.40 18.62
CA ILE A 163 -16.04 2.05 18.99
C ILE A 163 -15.68 2.60 20.37
N ASP A 164 -16.07 3.83 20.66
CA ASP A 164 -15.82 4.46 21.96
C ASP A 164 -16.54 3.76 23.11
N GLU A 165 -17.78 3.34 22.89
CA GLU A 165 -18.53 2.51 23.83
C GLU A 165 -17.81 1.17 24.12
N VAL A 166 -17.32 0.48 23.08
CA VAL A 166 -16.57 -0.77 23.25
C VAL A 166 -15.26 -0.55 24.00
N ILE A 167 -14.52 0.53 23.71
CA ILE A 167 -13.28 0.88 24.44
C ILE A 167 -13.60 1.16 25.92
N ALA A 168 -14.72 1.83 26.20
CA ALA A 168 -15.21 2.10 27.55
C ALA A 168 -15.68 0.84 28.31
N GLY A 169 -15.83 -0.30 27.61
CA GLY A 169 -16.19 -1.59 28.22
C GLY A 169 -17.67 -1.93 28.16
N ALA A 170 -18.38 -1.46 27.13
CA ALA A 170 -19.81 -1.75 26.96
C ALA A 170 -20.14 -3.23 26.70
N CYS A 171 -19.19 -4.04 26.23
CA CYS A 171 -19.39 -5.46 25.94
C CYS A 171 -18.14 -6.31 26.24
N SER A 172 -18.27 -7.64 26.18
CA SER A 172 -17.16 -8.58 26.37
C SER A 172 -16.10 -8.47 25.28
N ALA A 173 -14.88 -8.88 25.60
CA ALA A 173 -13.75 -8.74 24.69
C ALA A 173 -13.82 -9.83 23.60
N SER A 174 -13.58 -9.44 22.35
CA SER A 174 -13.62 -10.38 21.22
C SER A 174 -12.61 -10.00 20.14
N THR A 175 -11.79 -10.96 19.71
CA THR A 175 -10.76 -10.73 18.69
C THR A 175 -11.35 -10.27 17.35
N PRO A 176 -12.40 -10.89 16.80
CA PRO A 176 -13.07 -10.40 15.59
C PRO A 176 -13.60 -8.96 15.71
N LEU A 177 -14.17 -8.60 16.86
CA LEU A 177 -14.65 -7.24 17.13
C LEU A 177 -13.49 -6.24 17.08
N TYR A 178 -12.43 -6.48 17.85
CA TYR A 178 -11.25 -5.60 17.86
C TYR A 178 -10.58 -5.49 16.48
N ASN A 179 -10.46 -6.59 15.73
CA ASN A 179 -9.89 -6.56 14.39
C ASN A 179 -10.76 -5.73 13.42
N SER A 180 -12.08 -5.86 13.48
CA SER A 180 -13.01 -5.03 12.69
C SER A 180 -12.86 -3.55 13.00
N MET A 181 -12.79 -3.19 14.29
CA MET A 181 -12.58 -1.81 14.75
C MET A 181 -11.22 -1.26 14.29
N ILE A 182 -10.14 -2.02 14.47
CA ILE A 182 -8.79 -1.66 14.02
C ILE A 182 -8.78 -1.46 12.50
N LYS A 183 -9.38 -2.37 11.73
CA LYS A 183 -9.49 -2.26 10.27
C LYS A 183 -10.18 -0.97 9.84
N PHE A 184 -11.31 -0.62 10.48
CA PHE A 184 -12.01 0.63 10.24
C PHE A 184 -11.13 1.85 10.55
N CYS A 185 -10.53 1.90 11.75
CA CYS A 185 -9.66 2.99 12.18
C CYS A 185 -8.44 3.17 11.25
N CYS A 186 -7.78 2.07 10.87
CA CYS A 186 -6.65 2.06 9.95
C CYS A 186 -7.01 2.57 8.55
N GLY A 187 -8.27 2.45 8.12
CA GLY A 187 -8.76 2.94 6.82
C GLY A 187 -8.94 4.45 6.74
N ARG A 188 -8.93 5.16 7.88
CA ARG A 188 -9.22 6.60 7.96
C ARG A 188 -8.00 7.39 8.41
N LYS A 189 -7.74 8.52 7.77
CA LYS A 189 -6.55 9.35 8.06
C LYS A 189 -6.54 9.86 9.50
N PHE A 190 -7.69 10.26 10.04
CA PHE A 190 -7.84 10.88 11.36
C PHE A 190 -7.99 9.86 12.51
N LEU A 191 -8.36 8.61 12.21
CA LEU A 191 -8.57 7.56 13.23
C LEU A 191 -7.36 6.65 13.41
N PHE A 192 -6.24 6.96 12.77
CA PHE A 192 -5.05 6.13 12.84
C PHE A 192 -4.57 5.91 14.29
N ASN A 193 -4.54 6.95 15.11
CA ASN A 193 -4.16 6.82 16.52
C ASN A 193 -5.17 5.98 17.30
N ARG A 194 -6.47 6.09 16.96
CA ARG A 194 -7.54 5.30 17.56
C ARG A 194 -7.33 3.81 17.35
N ALA A 195 -6.77 3.38 16.21
CA ALA A 195 -6.44 1.98 15.98
C ALA A 195 -5.47 1.43 17.05
N PHE A 196 -4.51 2.25 17.51
CA PHE A 196 -3.59 1.86 18.58
C PHE A 196 -4.26 1.90 19.96
N ASP A 197 -5.26 2.74 20.19
CA ASP A 197 -6.03 2.73 21.44
C ASP A 197 -6.88 1.46 21.55
N VAL A 198 -7.52 1.05 20.45
CA VAL A 198 -8.23 -0.23 20.35
C VAL A 198 -7.28 -1.40 20.58
N TYR A 199 -6.11 -1.39 19.95
CA TYR A 199 -5.08 -2.40 20.16
C TYR A 199 -4.57 -2.46 21.62
N LYS A 200 -4.33 -1.31 22.26
CA LYS A 200 -3.95 -1.25 23.69
C LYS A 200 -5.06 -1.78 24.59
N LYS A 201 -6.33 -1.53 24.28
CA LYS A 201 -7.47 -2.10 25.02
C LYS A 201 -7.47 -3.61 24.88
N MET A 202 -7.31 -4.13 23.65
CA MET A 202 -7.21 -5.56 23.37
C MET A 202 -6.08 -6.24 24.17
N LEU A 203 -4.90 -5.62 24.27
CA LEU A 203 -3.77 -6.16 25.05
C LEU A 203 -4.06 -6.29 26.56
N LYS A 204 -4.99 -5.50 27.10
CA LYS A 204 -5.39 -5.57 28.52
C LYS A 204 -6.48 -6.62 28.77
N SER A 205 -7.08 -7.16 27.72
CA SER A 205 -8.15 -8.14 27.81
C SER A 205 -7.59 -9.56 27.92
N GLU A 206 -8.05 -10.34 28.88
CA GLU A 206 -7.65 -11.76 28.98
C GLU A 206 -8.33 -12.64 27.92
N GLU A 207 -9.56 -12.29 27.55
CA GLU A 207 -10.41 -13.06 26.63
C GLU A 207 -10.04 -12.87 25.15
N ALA A 208 -9.44 -11.74 24.78
CA ALA A 208 -9.15 -11.39 23.38
C ALA A 208 -7.68 -11.06 23.16
N LYS A 209 -6.96 -11.97 22.52
CA LYS A 209 -5.53 -11.81 22.21
C LYS A 209 -5.31 -11.34 20.78
N PRO A 210 -4.33 -10.46 20.52
CA PRO A 210 -3.94 -10.06 19.17
C PRO A 210 -3.62 -11.27 18.29
N SER A 211 -4.12 -11.28 17.07
CA SER A 211 -3.84 -12.30 16.06
C SER A 211 -2.90 -11.77 14.99
N LEU A 212 -2.47 -12.64 14.07
CA LEU A 212 -1.67 -12.24 12.90
C LEU A 212 -2.39 -11.16 12.07
N GLU A 213 -3.72 -11.24 11.96
CA GLU A 213 -4.54 -10.21 11.30
C GLU A 213 -4.39 -8.85 12.00
N THR A 214 -4.44 -8.83 13.35
CA THR A 214 -4.28 -7.60 14.15
C THR A 214 -2.97 -6.89 13.80
N TYR A 215 -1.85 -7.63 13.87
CA TYR A 215 -0.53 -7.09 13.58
C TYR A 215 -0.40 -6.65 12.12
N THR A 216 -0.94 -7.43 11.19
CA THR A 216 -0.93 -7.10 9.75
C THR A 216 -1.70 -5.82 9.45
N LEU A 217 -2.88 -5.62 10.04
CA LEU A 217 -3.67 -4.39 9.88
C LEU A 217 -2.88 -3.15 10.35
N LEU A 218 -2.28 -3.24 11.54
CA LEU A 218 -1.51 -2.15 12.13
C LEU A 218 -0.24 -1.85 11.33
N LEU A 219 0.56 -2.88 11.00
CA LEU A 219 1.76 -2.73 10.16
C LEU A 219 1.42 -2.12 8.79
N ASN A 220 0.30 -2.53 8.18
CA ASN A 220 -0.09 -2.01 6.86
C ASN A 220 -0.49 -0.55 6.95
N SER A 221 -1.21 -0.19 8.02
CA SER A 221 -1.59 1.20 8.29
C SER A 221 -0.38 2.11 8.50
N LEU A 222 0.66 1.62 9.17
CA LEU A 222 1.95 2.32 9.34
C LEU A 222 2.63 2.51 7.99
N LEU A 223 2.78 1.44 7.21
CA LEU A 223 3.47 1.48 5.91
C LEU A 223 2.79 2.40 4.88
N ARG A 224 1.48 2.62 4.97
CA ARG A 224 0.78 3.64 4.15
C ARG A 224 1.27 5.06 4.41
N LYS A 225 1.87 5.33 5.56
CA LYS A 225 2.45 6.64 5.92
C LYS A 225 3.90 6.80 5.47
N PHE A 226 4.55 5.75 4.95
CA PHE A 226 5.95 5.76 4.51
C PHE A 226 6.08 6.46 3.15
N ASN A 227 5.92 7.79 3.14
CA ASN A 227 6.01 8.62 1.94
C ASN A 227 7.41 9.24 1.77
N LYS A 228 7.91 9.93 2.78
CA LYS A 228 9.21 10.61 2.83
C LYS A 228 10.08 9.95 3.90
N LEU A 229 11.39 9.92 3.67
CA LEU A 229 12.35 9.25 4.55
C LEU A 229 12.22 9.68 6.02
N ASN A 230 12.12 10.99 6.29
CA ASN A 230 11.98 11.53 7.65
C ASN A 230 10.73 10.99 8.36
N VAL A 231 9.63 10.83 7.62
CA VAL A 231 8.37 10.29 8.16
C VAL A 231 8.50 8.78 8.41
N CYS A 232 9.19 8.05 7.53
CA CYS A 232 9.45 6.62 7.70
C CYS A 232 10.15 6.34 9.04
N TYR A 233 11.18 7.11 9.41
CA TYR A 233 11.90 6.94 10.68
C TYR A 233 11.00 7.11 11.91
N VAL A 234 10.07 8.07 11.90
CA VAL A 234 9.12 8.28 13.00
C VAL A 234 8.26 7.02 13.24
N TYR A 235 7.75 6.43 12.16
CA TYR A 235 6.89 5.25 12.25
C TYR A 235 7.67 3.92 12.38
N LEU A 236 8.97 3.91 12.10
CA LEU A 236 9.81 2.73 12.25
C LEU A 236 9.86 2.23 13.70
N HIS A 237 9.84 3.15 14.67
CA HIS A 237 9.76 2.77 16.08
C HIS A 237 8.48 1.97 16.39
N ALA A 238 7.34 2.37 15.82
CA ALA A 238 6.09 1.63 15.97
C ALA A 238 6.15 0.26 15.29
N VAL A 239 6.75 0.16 14.09
CA VAL A 239 6.97 -1.13 13.40
C VAL A 239 7.83 -2.07 14.26
N ARG A 240 8.93 -1.57 14.83
CA ARG A 240 9.80 -2.33 15.74
C ARG A 240 9.06 -2.79 16.98
N SER A 241 8.28 -1.91 17.60
CA SER A 241 7.48 -2.23 18.78
C SER A 241 6.46 -3.32 18.49
N LEU A 242 5.68 -3.18 17.41
CA LEU A 242 4.70 -4.20 16.99
C LEU A 242 5.37 -5.54 16.65
N THR A 243 6.53 -5.53 15.99
CA THR A 243 7.27 -6.76 15.68
C THR A 243 7.72 -7.48 16.95
N LYS A 244 8.22 -6.74 17.95
CA LYS A 244 8.60 -7.30 19.25
C LYS A 244 7.38 -7.86 20.00
N GLN A 245 6.27 -7.12 20.01
CA GLN A 245 5.03 -7.53 20.65
C GLN A 245 4.42 -8.77 20.01
N MET A 246 4.44 -8.86 18.68
CA MET A 246 3.99 -10.04 17.92
C MET A 246 4.76 -11.30 18.34
N LYS A 247 6.10 -11.20 18.41
CA LYS A 247 6.96 -12.29 18.89
C LYS A 247 6.67 -12.64 20.36
N ALA A 248 6.57 -11.64 21.23
CA ALA A 248 6.29 -11.85 22.67
C ALA A 248 4.90 -12.46 22.93
N SER A 249 3.93 -12.18 22.06
CA SER A 249 2.58 -12.77 22.12
C SER A 249 2.52 -14.18 21.53
N GLY A 250 3.64 -14.73 21.04
CA GLY A 250 3.70 -16.04 20.38
C GLY A 250 2.98 -16.10 19.03
N VAL A 251 2.71 -14.94 18.40
CA VAL A 251 2.08 -14.89 17.09
C VAL A 251 3.14 -15.12 16.02
N ILE A 252 3.00 -16.24 15.29
CA ILE A 252 3.90 -16.62 14.21
C ILE A 252 3.60 -15.75 12.99
N PRO A 253 4.57 -14.97 12.47
CA PRO A 253 4.39 -14.17 11.28
C PRO A 253 4.40 -15.03 10.01
N ASP A 254 3.60 -14.62 9.02
CA ASP A 254 3.64 -15.19 7.68
C ASP A 254 4.58 -14.39 6.76
N THR A 255 4.79 -14.91 5.54
CA THR A 255 5.58 -14.24 4.50
C THR A 255 5.10 -12.80 4.23
N PHE A 256 3.79 -12.54 4.34
CA PHE A 256 3.24 -11.21 4.12
C PHE A 256 3.67 -10.21 5.20
N ALA A 257 3.49 -10.56 6.48
CA ALA A 257 3.91 -9.75 7.61
C ALA A 257 5.43 -9.52 7.63
N LEU A 258 6.24 -10.56 7.36
CA LEU A 258 7.70 -10.44 7.28
C LEU A 258 8.13 -9.49 6.15
N ASN A 259 7.50 -9.59 4.97
CA ASN A 259 7.76 -8.67 3.86
C ASN A 259 7.42 -7.22 4.20
N MET A 260 6.39 -6.98 5.01
CA MET A 260 6.05 -5.64 5.48
C MET A 260 7.12 -5.07 6.40
N ILE A 261 7.67 -5.89 7.30
CA ILE A 261 8.76 -5.50 8.20
C ILE A 261 10.03 -5.23 7.40
N ILE A 262 10.40 -6.11 6.46
CA ILE A 262 11.55 -5.91 5.55
C ILE A 262 11.39 -4.62 4.76
N LYS A 263 10.21 -4.37 4.17
CA LYS A 263 9.91 -3.12 3.46
C LYS A 263 10.11 -1.89 4.35
N ALA A 264 9.70 -1.96 5.62
CA ALA A 264 9.85 -0.85 6.55
C ALA A 264 11.33 -0.52 6.80
N TYR A 265 12.14 -1.53 7.11
CA TYR A 265 13.59 -1.38 7.32
C TYR A 265 14.31 -0.90 6.06
N SER A 266 14.03 -1.51 4.91
CA SER A 266 14.61 -1.10 3.62
C SER A 266 14.29 0.35 3.28
N LYS A 267 13.05 0.81 3.48
CA LYS A 267 12.67 2.22 3.25
C LYS A 267 13.31 3.20 4.21
N CYS A 268 13.73 2.74 5.40
CA CYS A 268 14.47 3.55 6.37
C CYS A 268 15.99 3.36 6.25
N LEU A 269 16.47 2.67 5.21
CA LEU A 269 17.89 2.41 4.98
C LEU A 269 18.58 1.68 6.16
N GLU A 270 17.81 0.95 6.97
CA GLU A 270 18.29 0.05 8.03
C GLU A 270 18.43 -1.37 7.48
N VAL A 271 19.28 -1.50 6.46
CA VAL A 271 19.37 -2.70 5.64
C VAL A 271 19.90 -3.93 6.37
N ASP A 272 20.67 -3.76 7.45
CA ASP A 272 21.14 -4.88 8.27
C ASP A 272 19.98 -5.57 9.02
N GLU A 273 19.04 -4.78 9.56
CA GLU A 273 17.82 -5.32 10.16
C GLU A 273 16.92 -5.95 9.10
N ALA A 274 16.84 -5.37 7.90
CA ALA A 274 16.11 -5.98 6.79
C ALA A 274 16.68 -7.36 6.42
N ILE A 275 18.02 -7.49 6.33
CA ILE A 275 18.72 -8.76 6.06
C ILE A 275 18.52 -9.74 7.21
N ARG A 276 18.54 -9.28 8.46
CA ARG A 276 18.25 -10.12 9.63
C ARG A 276 16.85 -10.73 9.52
N VAL A 277 15.82 -9.92 9.24
CA VAL A 277 14.44 -10.42 9.08
C VAL A 277 14.32 -11.38 7.90
N PHE A 278 15.02 -11.11 6.79
CA PHE A 278 15.11 -12.05 5.66
C PHE A 278 15.65 -13.43 6.08
N ARG A 279 16.74 -13.47 6.86
CA ARG A 279 17.31 -14.72 7.37
C ARG A 279 16.36 -15.42 8.36
N GLU A 280 15.62 -14.65 9.16
CA GLU A 280 14.62 -15.20 10.08
C GLU A 280 13.42 -15.84 9.36
N MET A 281 13.16 -15.54 8.07
CA MET A 281 12.01 -16.11 7.34
C MET A 281 12.02 -17.64 7.34
N GLY A 282 13.18 -18.27 7.12
CA GLY A 282 13.32 -19.73 7.15
C GLY A 282 12.98 -20.35 8.50
N LEU A 283 13.21 -19.63 9.60
CA LEU A 283 12.86 -20.10 10.96
C LEU A 283 11.34 -20.18 11.17
N TYR A 284 10.57 -19.42 10.41
CA TYR A 284 9.10 -19.45 10.41
C TYR A 284 8.52 -20.33 9.29
N GLY A 285 9.36 -21.09 8.57
CA GLY A 285 8.93 -21.86 7.40
C GLY A 285 8.42 -20.98 6.25
N CYS A 286 8.82 -19.71 6.21
CA CYS A 286 8.39 -18.75 5.21
C CYS A 286 9.44 -18.63 4.09
N GLU A 287 9.01 -18.85 2.85
CA GLU A 287 9.89 -18.69 1.69
C GLU A 287 9.94 -17.23 1.20
N PRO A 288 11.13 -16.66 0.96
CA PRO A 288 11.28 -15.37 0.29
C PRO A 288 10.68 -15.38 -1.11
N ASN A 289 9.94 -14.32 -1.45
CA ASN A 289 9.33 -14.16 -2.77
C ASN A 289 9.84 -12.90 -3.49
N ALA A 290 9.32 -12.62 -4.69
CA ALA A 290 9.76 -11.48 -5.50
C ALA A 290 9.69 -10.15 -4.73
N TYR A 291 8.71 -9.96 -3.84
CA TYR A 291 8.62 -8.76 -3.02
C TYR A 291 9.77 -8.64 -2.03
N THR A 292 10.14 -9.75 -1.38
CA THR A 292 11.25 -9.83 -0.42
C THR A 292 12.55 -9.33 -1.05
N TYR A 293 12.91 -9.92 -2.20
CA TYR A 293 14.12 -9.54 -2.93
C TYR A 293 14.07 -8.10 -3.44
N CYS A 294 12.92 -7.65 -3.98
CA CYS A 294 12.77 -6.28 -4.44
C CYS A 294 13.02 -5.26 -3.32
N TYR A 295 12.50 -5.51 -2.11
CA TYR A 295 12.72 -4.61 -0.98
C TYR A 295 14.18 -4.58 -0.51
N LEU A 296 14.85 -5.73 -0.49
CA LEU A 296 16.26 -5.82 -0.11
C LEU A 296 17.18 -5.17 -1.14
N THR A 297 17.05 -5.53 -2.42
CA THR A 297 17.85 -4.94 -3.50
C THR A 297 17.70 -3.43 -3.53
N LYS A 298 16.45 -2.92 -3.47
CA LYS A 298 16.19 -1.48 -3.44
C LYS A 298 16.84 -0.79 -2.24
N GLY A 299 16.57 -1.27 -1.02
CA GLY A 299 17.12 -0.65 0.19
C GLY A 299 18.65 -0.67 0.24
N LEU A 300 19.27 -1.77 -0.21
CA LEU A 300 20.72 -1.90 -0.28
C LEU A 300 21.34 -0.93 -1.30
N CYS A 301 20.76 -0.81 -2.48
CA CYS A 301 21.22 0.14 -3.50
C CYS A 301 21.08 1.58 -3.02
N GLU A 302 19.93 1.95 -2.43
CA GLU A 302 19.70 3.29 -1.88
C GLU A 302 20.62 3.61 -0.68
N LYS A 303 21.06 2.60 0.08
CA LYS A 303 22.05 2.76 1.16
C LYS A 303 23.49 2.89 0.63
N GLY A 304 23.74 2.56 -0.65
CA GLY A 304 25.09 2.50 -1.23
C GLY A 304 25.80 1.15 -1.05
N ARG A 305 25.10 0.08 -0.66
CA ARG A 305 25.63 -1.30 -0.59
C ARG A 305 25.32 -2.07 -1.86
N VAL A 306 25.69 -1.49 -3.01
CA VAL A 306 25.26 -1.96 -4.34
C VAL A 306 25.74 -3.38 -4.63
N ASN A 307 26.95 -3.75 -4.21
CA ASN A 307 27.46 -5.14 -4.31
C ASN A 307 26.49 -6.18 -3.73
N GLN A 308 25.95 -5.93 -2.54
CA GLN A 308 24.98 -6.83 -1.92
C GLN A 308 23.61 -6.75 -2.59
N GLY A 309 23.19 -5.55 -3.01
CA GLY A 309 21.96 -5.37 -3.80
C GLY A 309 21.98 -6.19 -5.09
N LEU A 310 23.10 -6.19 -5.81
CA LEU A 310 23.34 -7.01 -7.00
C LEU A 310 23.33 -8.50 -6.66
N GLY A 311 23.89 -8.90 -5.51
CA GLY A 311 23.82 -10.29 -5.03
C GLY A 311 22.38 -10.80 -4.88
N PHE A 312 21.52 -10.04 -4.19
CA PHE A 312 20.09 -10.38 -4.06
C PHE A 312 19.35 -10.38 -5.40
N TYR A 313 19.72 -9.49 -6.33
CA TYR A 313 19.18 -9.52 -7.69
C TYR A 313 19.57 -10.79 -8.44
N LYS A 314 20.84 -11.20 -8.37
CA LYS A 314 21.32 -12.46 -8.99
C LYS A 314 20.61 -13.68 -8.39
N GLU A 315 20.37 -13.69 -7.08
CA GLU A 315 19.59 -14.74 -6.43
C GLU A 315 18.14 -14.78 -6.95
N THR A 316 17.51 -13.62 -7.16
CA THR A 316 16.17 -13.52 -7.76
C THR A 316 16.11 -14.22 -9.13
N ARG A 317 17.14 -14.03 -9.97
CA ARG A 317 17.27 -14.72 -11.27
C ARG A 317 17.43 -16.23 -11.11
N SER A 318 18.29 -16.69 -10.19
CA SER A 318 18.46 -18.14 -9.93
C SER A 318 17.16 -18.82 -9.49
N LYS A 319 16.28 -18.09 -8.79
CA LYS A 319 14.96 -18.54 -8.37
C LYS A 319 13.86 -18.33 -9.42
N LYS A 320 14.21 -17.89 -10.63
CA LYS A 320 13.29 -17.59 -11.73
C LYS A 320 12.18 -16.60 -11.34
N LEU A 321 12.49 -15.70 -10.41
CA LEU A 321 11.61 -14.61 -10.01
C LEU A 321 11.92 -13.39 -10.88
N VAL A 322 10.89 -12.61 -11.23
CA VAL A 322 11.05 -11.38 -12.01
C VAL A 322 10.95 -10.17 -11.08
N PRO A 323 12.02 -9.37 -10.93
CA PRO A 323 11.98 -8.12 -10.16
C PRO A 323 10.96 -7.12 -10.73
N LYS A 324 10.49 -6.20 -9.88
CA LYS A 324 9.66 -5.09 -10.36
C LYS A 324 10.50 -4.08 -11.14
N SER A 325 9.91 -3.41 -12.13
CA SER A 325 10.54 -2.34 -12.92
C SER A 325 11.32 -1.32 -12.06
N SER A 326 10.72 -0.83 -10.97
CA SER A 326 11.40 0.10 -10.04
C SER A 326 12.67 -0.45 -9.37
N THR A 327 12.79 -1.78 -9.22
CA THR A 327 13.98 -2.43 -8.67
C THR A 327 15.10 -2.49 -9.70
N TYR A 328 14.77 -2.81 -10.95
CA TYR A 328 15.72 -2.70 -12.08
C TYR A 328 16.28 -1.28 -12.19
N MET A 329 15.40 -0.28 -12.30
CA MET A 329 15.80 1.13 -12.47
C MET A 329 16.77 1.58 -11.38
N ILE A 330 16.48 1.26 -10.11
CA ILE A 330 17.35 1.63 -8.98
C ILE A 330 18.70 0.92 -9.06
N LEU A 331 18.70 -0.39 -9.35
CA LEU A 331 19.94 -1.15 -9.47
C LEU A 331 20.81 -0.64 -10.62
N ILE A 332 20.23 -0.36 -11.78
CA ILE A 332 20.92 0.20 -12.96
C ILE A 332 21.56 1.53 -12.61
N CYS A 333 20.80 2.46 -12.04
CA CYS A 333 21.31 3.77 -11.64
C CYS A 333 22.43 3.64 -10.61
N SER A 334 22.26 2.79 -9.58
CA SER A 334 23.27 2.58 -8.55
C SER A 334 24.56 1.96 -9.11
N LEU A 335 24.47 0.99 -10.02
CA LEU A 335 25.65 0.40 -10.68
C LEU A 335 26.37 1.43 -11.57
N ALA A 336 25.62 2.23 -12.34
CA ALA A 336 26.18 3.29 -13.17
C ALA A 336 26.90 4.35 -12.32
N MET A 337 26.34 4.73 -11.17
CA MET A 337 26.98 5.67 -10.23
C MET A 337 28.27 5.10 -9.60
N GLU A 338 28.37 3.78 -9.44
CA GLU A 338 29.61 3.10 -9.03
C GLU A 338 30.57 2.79 -10.19
N ARG A 339 30.31 3.31 -11.40
CA ARG A 339 31.10 3.06 -12.63
C ARG A 339 31.17 1.58 -13.02
N ARG A 340 30.17 0.78 -12.62
CA ARG A 340 30.03 -0.64 -12.96
C ARG A 340 29.12 -0.81 -14.17
N PHE A 341 29.55 -0.26 -15.30
CA PHE A 341 28.70 -0.11 -16.48
C PHE A 341 28.30 -1.43 -17.11
N GLU A 342 29.19 -2.44 -17.11
CA GLU A 342 28.91 -3.75 -17.67
C GLU A 342 27.77 -4.45 -16.91
N ASP A 343 27.83 -4.46 -15.58
CA ASP A 343 26.74 -4.98 -14.74
C ASP A 343 25.43 -4.18 -14.98
N ALA A 344 25.52 -2.86 -15.12
CA ALA A 344 24.35 -2.01 -15.37
C ALA A 344 23.68 -2.32 -16.73
N ILE A 345 24.49 -2.52 -17.78
CA ILE A 345 24.04 -2.88 -19.12
C ILE A 345 23.36 -4.24 -19.12
N ASP A 346 23.96 -5.24 -18.45
CA ASP A 346 23.36 -6.57 -18.31
C ASP A 346 21.98 -6.49 -17.65
N VAL A 347 21.86 -5.68 -16.59
CA VAL A 347 20.58 -5.46 -15.88
C VAL A 347 19.56 -4.73 -16.75
N VAL A 348 19.96 -3.74 -17.58
CA VAL A 348 19.07 -3.09 -18.54
C VAL A 348 18.55 -4.08 -19.57
N PHE A 349 19.40 -4.92 -20.14
CA PHE A 349 18.96 -5.91 -21.13
C PHE A 349 18.07 -6.99 -20.53
N ASP A 350 18.33 -7.40 -19.29
CA ASP A 350 17.42 -8.30 -18.55
C ASP A 350 16.06 -7.63 -18.31
N MET A 351 16.02 -6.33 -17.99
CA MET A 351 14.77 -5.57 -17.85
C MET A 351 13.97 -5.55 -19.16
N LEU A 352 14.62 -5.24 -20.29
CA LEU A 352 14.02 -5.23 -21.63
C LEU A 352 13.54 -6.63 -22.04
N GLY A 353 14.33 -7.66 -21.75
CA GLY A 353 13.96 -9.06 -21.99
C GLY A 353 12.70 -9.50 -21.23
N ASN A 354 12.41 -8.87 -20.09
CA ASN A 354 11.18 -9.06 -19.33
C ASN A 354 10.05 -8.09 -19.75
N SER A 355 10.12 -7.51 -20.96
CA SER A 355 9.13 -6.58 -21.51
C SER A 355 8.88 -5.33 -20.66
N MET A 356 9.90 -4.87 -19.93
CA MET A 356 9.87 -3.63 -19.16
C MET A 356 10.86 -2.64 -19.74
N ALA A 357 10.43 -1.38 -19.91
CA ALA A 357 11.31 -0.31 -20.39
C ALA A 357 11.86 0.53 -19.23
N PRO A 358 13.17 0.82 -19.21
CA PRO A 358 13.74 1.88 -18.38
C PRO A 358 13.06 3.23 -18.64
N ASP A 359 13.02 4.09 -17.62
CA ASP A 359 12.57 5.47 -17.79
C ASP A 359 13.71 6.35 -18.35
N LEU A 360 13.36 7.56 -18.80
CA LEU A 360 14.33 8.50 -19.37
C LEU A 360 15.49 8.78 -18.39
N LEU A 361 15.21 8.87 -17.09
CA LEU A 361 16.23 9.11 -16.08
C LEU A 361 17.22 7.96 -15.98
N THR A 362 16.73 6.71 -16.01
CA THR A 362 17.57 5.51 -15.94
C THR A 362 18.48 5.42 -17.15
N TYR A 363 17.95 5.65 -18.36
CA TYR A 363 18.76 5.71 -19.58
C TYR A 363 19.83 6.79 -19.50
N LYS A 364 19.42 8.01 -19.13
CA LYS A 364 20.32 9.16 -19.00
C LYS A 364 21.44 8.87 -18.00
N THR A 365 21.12 8.31 -16.84
CA THR A 365 22.10 8.02 -15.78
C THR A 365 23.19 7.07 -16.28
N LEU A 366 22.81 6.01 -17.00
CA LEU A 366 23.77 5.05 -17.55
C LEU A 366 24.63 5.66 -18.67
N LEU A 367 23.97 6.31 -19.63
CA LEU A 367 24.62 6.87 -20.83
C LEU A 367 25.53 8.06 -20.50
N GLU A 368 25.07 9.01 -19.69
CA GLU A 368 25.93 10.11 -19.22
C GLU A 368 27.06 9.62 -18.33
N GLY A 369 26.82 8.56 -17.55
CA GLY A 369 27.84 7.91 -16.73
C GLY A 369 29.00 7.40 -17.59
N LEU A 370 28.69 6.69 -18.69
CA LEU A 370 29.70 6.24 -19.67
C LEU A 370 30.46 7.41 -20.31
N CYS A 371 29.77 8.48 -20.72
CA CYS A 371 30.44 9.66 -21.28
C CYS A 371 31.43 10.29 -20.29
N ARG A 372 31.00 10.50 -19.03
CA ARG A 372 31.86 11.07 -17.99
C ARG A 372 33.03 10.16 -17.61
N ASP A 373 32.94 8.87 -17.94
CA ASP A 373 34.01 7.89 -17.81
C ASP A 373 35.06 7.95 -18.93
N GLY A 374 34.86 8.80 -19.94
CA GLY A 374 35.66 8.82 -21.18
C GLY A 374 35.23 7.76 -22.20
N ARG A 375 34.13 7.04 -21.95
CA ARG A 375 33.60 5.96 -22.80
C ARG A 375 32.46 6.46 -23.68
N GLY A 376 32.64 7.62 -24.31
CA GLY A 376 31.62 8.25 -25.15
C GLY A 376 31.17 7.36 -26.30
N SER A 377 32.10 6.72 -27.01
CA SER A 377 31.78 5.79 -28.11
C SER A 377 30.89 4.63 -27.66
N ASP A 378 31.22 3.98 -26.53
CA ASP A 378 30.41 2.91 -25.95
C ASP A 378 28.99 3.40 -25.60
N ALA A 379 28.85 4.66 -25.17
CA ALA A 379 27.55 5.25 -24.87
C ALA A 379 26.69 5.43 -26.13
N PHE A 380 27.27 5.87 -27.26
CA PHE A 380 26.56 5.95 -28.54
C PHE A 380 26.17 4.56 -29.05
N GLU A 381 27.08 3.58 -29.01
CA GLU A 381 26.78 2.20 -29.41
C GLU A 381 25.67 1.59 -28.55
N LEU A 382 25.72 1.81 -27.23
CA LEU A 382 24.67 1.36 -26.32
C LEU A 382 23.33 2.01 -26.65
N LEU A 383 23.28 3.31 -26.93
CA LEU A 383 22.02 3.99 -27.30
C LEU A 383 21.39 3.37 -28.56
N GLU A 384 22.20 3.05 -29.57
CA GLU A 384 21.73 2.36 -30.79
C GLU A 384 21.20 0.96 -30.47
N GLU A 385 21.89 0.19 -29.63
CA GLU A 385 21.43 -1.14 -29.22
C GLU A 385 20.14 -1.08 -28.40
N LEU A 386 20.02 -0.10 -27.49
CA LEU A 386 18.79 0.15 -26.73
C LEU A 386 17.64 0.52 -27.67
N ARG A 387 17.89 1.34 -28.69
CA ARG A 387 16.89 1.72 -29.70
C ARG A 387 16.35 0.51 -30.47
N LYS A 388 17.20 -0.48 -30.76
CA LYS A 388 16.81 -1.72 -31.45
C LYS A 388 16.02 -2.68 -30.56
N ARG A 389 16.34 -2.75 -29.27
CA ARG A 389 15.74 -3.71 -28.32
C ARG A 389 14.51 -3.18 -27.60
N ASP A 390 14.48 -1.88 -27.29
CA ASP A 390 13.34 -1.21 -26.66
C ASP A 390 12.36 -0.68 -27.71
N SER A 391 11.35 -1.49 -28.04
CA SER A 391 10.28 -1.08 -28.93
C SER A 391 9.40 0.05 -28.38
N LEU A 392 9.45 0.31 -27.07
CA LEU A 392 8.70 1.37 -26.40
C LEU A 392 9.46 2.70 -26.34
N MET A 393 10.75 2.70 -26.67
CA MET A 393 11.50 3.95 -26.78
C MET A 393 10.85 4.80 -27.87
N ASN A 394 10.37 6.00 -27.53
CA ASN A 394 9.81 6.91 -28.51
C ASN A 394 10.90 7.83 -29.10
N GLU A 395 10.59 8.44 -30.24
CA GLU A 395 11.53 9.31 -30.96
C GLU A 395 12.00 10.51 -30.10
N LYS A 396 11.11 11.03 -29.24
CA LYS A 396 11.43 12.14 -28.33
C LYS A 396 12.48 11.74 -27.29
N THR A 397 12.33 10.57 -26.65
CA THR A 397 13.29 10.01 -25.70
C THR A 397 14.64 9.79 -26.38
N TYR A 398 14.64 9.14 -27.55
CA TYR A 398 15.86 8.88 -28.31
C TYR A 398 16.60 10.18 -28.67
N LYS A 399 15.90 11.19 -29.25
CA LYS A 399 16.50 12.49 -29.56
C LYS A 399 17.05 13.20 -28.33
N THR A 400 16.34 13.10 -27.20
CA THR A 400 16.79 13.71 -25.93
C THR A 400 18.10 13.07 -25.46
N LEU A 401 18.20 11.74 -25.51
CA LEU A 401 19.41 11.01 -25.12
C LEU A 401 20.57 11.29 -26.08
N LEU A 402 20.33 11.23 -27.40
CA LEU A 402 21.34 11.50 -28.42
C LEU A 402 21.93 12.91 -28.32
N ASN A 403 21.07 13.93 -28.15
CA ASN A 403 21.52 15.30 -27.96
C ASN A 403 22.34 15.46 -26.67
N GLY A 404 21.92 14.78 -25.59
CA GLY A 404 22.66 14.77 -24.32
C GLY A 404 24.06 14.16 -24.47
N LEU A 405 24.18 13.05 -25.20
CA LEU A 405 25.46 12.40 -25.50
C LEU A 405 26.39 13.33 -26.30
N HIS A 406 25.89 13.97 -27.36
CA HIS A 406 26.68 14.90 -28.18
C HIS A 406 27.20 16.11 -27.40
N PHE A 407 26.43 16.60 -26.42
CA PHE A 407 26.87 17.71 -25.58
C PHE A 407 28.03 17.26 -24.66
N LEU A 408 27.88 16.12 -23.98
CA LEU A 408 28.90 15.63 -23.05
C LEU A 408 30.19 15.21 -23.75
N SER A 409 30.11 14.63 -24.95
CA SER A 409 31.28 14.21 -25.72
C SER A 409 32.07 15.36 -26.35
N ARG A 410 31.56 16.61 -26.30
CA ARG A 410 32.29 17.80 -26.75
C ARG A 410 33.11 18.45 -25.65
N ASP A 411 32.72 18.22 -24.39
CA ASP A 411 33.31 18.82 -23.19
C ASP A 411 34.29 17.89 -22.46
N SER A 412 34.45 16.64 -22.92
CA SER A 412 35.40 15.63 -22.40
C SER A 412 36.45 15.30 -23.44
#